data_AF-A0A0Q5JLX6-F1
#
_entry.id   AF-A0A0Q5JLX6-F1
#
_cell.length_a   1.000
_cell.length_b   1.000
_cell.length_c   1.000
_cell.angle_alpha   90.00
_cell.angle_beta   90.00
_cell.angle_gamma   90.00
#
_symmetry.space_group_name_H-M   'P 1'
#
loop_
_entity.id
_entity.type
_entity.pdbx_description
1 polymer ?
#
loop_
_entity_poly.entity_id
_entity_poly.type
_entity_poly.pdbx_seq_one_letter_code
_entity_poly.pdbx_strand_id
1 'polypeptide(L)'
;MRQTRRSIVAALTLSAALLSTAACTGGGGEDDAPDATAEVTTPAWPTAIDPTTTTEPFFVVWTEIVETGEGDVTALQPAIDSLSALGYQTLPWDPACQSGTEEKLAGLTGFADPLGVGVVFATAQDAGMFDTLYEGSTVSVTEGTYTCGA
;
A
#
# COMPACT_ATOMS: atom_id res chain seq x y z
N MET A 1 -2.32 46.66 31.62
CA MET A 1 -3.51 47.04 30.83
C MET A 1 -4.09 45.76 30.22
N ARG A 2 -5.14 45.20 30.83
CA ARG A 2 -6.50 45.03 30.26
C ARG A 2 -6.58 44.26 28.92
N GLN A 3 -6.64 42.93 29.06
CA GLN A 3 -7.68 42.02 28.55
C GLN A 3 -8.33 42.31 27.17
N THR A 4 -8.32 41.31 26.30
CA THR A 4 -9.55 40.92 25.58
C THR A 4 -9.65 39.39 25.56
N ARG A 5 -10.46 38.86 26.49
CA ARG A 5 -11.11 37.55 26.34
C ARG A 5 -12.30 37.76 25.41
N ARG A 6 -12.44 36.95 24.36
CA ARG A 6 -13.76 36.58 23.82
C ARG A 6 -13.75 35.10 23.45
N SER A 7 -14.69 34.42 24.08
CA SER A 7 -15.03 33.01 24.00
C SER A 7 -16.22 32.81 23.05
N ILE A 8 -16.62 31.54 22.85
CA ILE A 8 -17.95 31.05 22.39
C ILE A 8 -18.02 31.08 20.84
N VAL A 9 -18.41 30.05 20.08
CA VAL A 9 -19.46 29.02 20.24
C VAL A 9 -19.07 27.80 19.39
N ALA A 10 -19.48 26.62 19.86
CA ALA A 10 -19.49 25.36 19.12
C ALA A 10 -20.37 25.40 17.84
N ALA A 11 -19.99 24.63 16.83
CA ALA A 11 -20.93 24.15 15.82
C ALA A 11 -20.56 22.70 15.46
N LEU A 12 -21.01 21.77 16.31
CA LEU A 12 -21.22 20.37 15.94
C LEU A 12 -22.35 20.35 14.90
N THR A 13 -22.02 20.35 13.62
CA THR A 13 -22.97 19.98 12.57
C THR A 13 -22.82 18.50 12.27
N LEU A 14 -23.53 17.68 13.06
CA LEU A 14 -23.91 16.32 12.68
C LEU A 14 -24.90 16.44 11.51
N SER A 15 -24.42 16.24 10.29
CA SER A 15 -25.30 15.97 9.15
C SER A 15 -25.52 14.47 9.06
N ALA A 16 -26.56 14.03 9.77
CA ALA A 16 -27.14 12.71 9.61
C ALA A 16 -27.99 12.66 8.32
N ALA A 17 -27.94 11.49 7.68
CA ALA A 17 -28.93 10.93 6.75
C ALA A 17 -29.10 11.59 5.37
N LEU A 18 -28.73 10.85 4.34
CA LEU A 18 -29.69 10.30 3.38
C LEU A 18 -29.27 8.88 2.99
N LEU A 19 -29.89 7.90 3.66
CA LEU A 19 -30.01 6.52 3.19
C LEU A 19 -30.88 6.54 1.92
N SER A 20 -30.25 6.50 0.75
CA SER A 20 -30.95 6.22 -0.50
C SER A 20 -31.31 4.74 -0.53
N THR A 21 -32.45 4.44 0.09
CA THR A 21 -33.19 3.19 -0.06
C THR A 21 -33.76 3.12 -1.47
N ALA A 22 -32.99 2.57 -2.40
CA ALA A 22 -33.55 2.11 -3.68
C ALA A 22 -34.33 0.81 -3.42
N ALA A 23 -35.59 0.96 -3.01
CA ALA A 23 -36.56 -0.12 -2.98
C ALA A 23 -37.60 0.10 -4.07
N CYS A 24 -37.60 -0.81 -5.04
CA CYS A 24 -38.74 -1.35 -5.78
C CYS A 24 -39.76 -0.40 -6.41
N THR A 25 -39.82 -0.42 -7.75
CA THR A 25 -41.11 -0.62 -8.41
C THR A 25 -41.03 -1.89 -9.27
N GLY A 26 -41.69 -2.95 -8.81
CA GLY A 26 -41.98 -4.10 -9.65
C GLY A 26 -42.95 -3.71 -10.75
N GLY A 27 -42.67 -4.16 -11.97
CA GLY A 27 -43.57 -4.18 -13.10
C GLY A 27 -43.32 -5.48 -13.85
N GLY A 28 -44.29 -6.39 -13.78
CA GLY A 28 -44.18 -7.75 -14.30
C GLY A 28 -43.96 -7.82 -15.81
N GLY A 29 -43.30 -8.90 -16.20
CA GLY A 29 -43.15 -9.35 -17.57
C GLY A 29 -42.43 -10.69 -17.53
N GLU A 30 -43.20 -11.77 -17.68
CA GLU A 30 -42.71 -13.10 -18.00
C GLU A 30 -41.62 -13.06 -19.10
N ASP A 31 -40.54 -13.79 -18.84
CA ASP A 31 -39.89 -14.77 -19.73
C ASP A 31 -38.35 -14.79 -19.62
N ASP A 32 -37.86 -16.01 -19.38
CA ASP A 32 -36.52 -16.54 -19.64
C ASP A 32 -35.30 -16.09 -18.82
N ALA A 33 -34.91 -17.01 -17.93
CA ALA A 33 -33.55 -17.58 -17.74
C ALA A 33 -33.02 -17.45 -16.29
N PRO A 34 -32.68 -18.58 -15.63
CA PRO A 34 -31.97 -18.54 -14.36
C PRO A 34 -30.50 -18.17 -14.61
N ASP A 35 -30.09 -17.11 -13.92
CA ASP A 35 -28.84 -17.06 -13.16
C ASP A 35 -27.54 -17.17 -13.99
N ALA A 36 -27.19 -16.09 -14.68
CA ALA A 36 -25.78 -15.79 -14.87
C ALA A 36 -25.25 -15.28 -13.53
N THR A 37 -24.85 -16.20 -12.64
CA THR A 37 -23.91 -15.88 -11.56
C THR A 37 -22.72 -15.21 -12.22
N ALA A 38 -22.65 -13.88 -12.16
CA ALA A 38 -21.46 -13.15 -12.56
C ALA A 38 -20.36 -13.64 -11.63
N GLU A 39 -19.48 -14.49 -12.14
CA GLU A 39 -18.31 -14.92 -11.39
C GLU A 39 -17.55 -13.66 -10.99
N VAL A 40 -17.54 -13.38 -9.69
CA VAL A 40 -16.70 -12.31 -9.12
C VAL A 40 -15.28 -12.80 -9.30
N THR A 41 -14.65 -12.40 -10.41
CA THR A 41 -13.23 -12.65 -10.63
C THR A 41 -12.44 -11.81 -9.63
N THR A 42 -11.75 -12.50 -8.71
CA THR A 42 -10.76 -11.85 -7.85
C THR A 42 -9.75 -11.13 -8.75
N PRO A 43 -9.43 -9.84 -8.48
CA PRO A 43 -8.43 -9.11 -9.24
C PRO A 43 -7.10 -9.88 -9.25
N ALA A 44 -6.43 -9.91 -10.40
CA ALA A 44 -5.11 -10.54 -10.51
C ALA A 44 -4.05 -9.67 -9.81
N TRP A 45 -3.12 -10.31 -9.11
CA TRP A 45 -1.97 -9.63 -8.51
C TRP A 45 -1.02 -9.09 -9.60
N PRO A 46 -0.49 -7.86 -9.48
CA PRO A 46 0.43 -7.28 -10.46
C PRO A 46 1.79 -8.02 -10.48
N THR A 47 2.50 -7.98 -11.61
CA THR A 47 3.78 -8.69 -11.74
C THR A 47 4.93 -7.85 -11.19
N ALA A 48 5.70 -8.42 -10.25
CA ALA A 48 6.91 -7.79 -9.75
C ALA A 48 8.06 -7.90 -10.76
N ILE A 49 9.00 -6.96 -10.71
CA ILE A 49 10.23 -6.98 -11.51
C ILE A 49 11.46 -7.18 -10.63
N ASP A 50 12.57 -7.59 -11.24
CA ASP A 50 13.88 -7.57 -10.60
C ASP A 50 14.51 -6.17 -10.78
N PRO A 51 14.76 -5.41 -9.69
CA PRO A 51 15.34 -4.07 -9.78
C PRO A 51 16.73 -4.04 -10.43
N THR A 52 17.47 -5.16 -10.43
CA THR A 52 18.80 -5.25 -11.04
C THR A 52 18.76 -5.35 -12.57
N THR A 53 17.59 -5.60 -13.15
CA THR A 53 17.40 -5.81 -14.59
C THR A 53 16.97 -4.56 -15.36
N THR A 54 16.76 -3.44 -14.65
CA THR A 54 16.28 -2.18 -15.23
C THR A 54 17.22 -1.01 -14.90
N THR A 55 17.32 -0.06 -15.81
CA THR A 55 17.97 1.24 -15.60
C THR A 55 16.96 2.38 -15.42
N GLU A 56 15.68 2.10 -15.67
CA GLU A 56 14.60 3.07 -15.51
C GLU A 56 14.17 3.18 -14.04
N PRO A 57 13.57 4.31 -13.62
CA PRO A 57 12.93 4.40 -12.31
C PRO A 57 11.85 3.33 -12.13
N PHE A 58 11.76 2.79 -10.92
CA PHE A 58 10.74 1.83 -10.51
C PHE A 58 10.14 2.22 -9.17
N PHE A 59 9.05 1.55 -8.83
CA PHE A 59 8.30 1.74 -7.61
C PHE A 59 8.53 0.56 -6.67
N VAL A 60 8.65 0.85 -5.37
CA VAL A 60 8.72 -0.17 -4.33
C VAL A 60 7.57 0.06 -3.38
N VAL A 61 6.78 -0.97 -3.15
CA VAL A 61 5.80 -1.00 -2.06
C VAL A 61 6.44 -1.71 -0.88
N TRP A 62 6.87 -0.94 0.12
CA TRP A 62 7.47 -1.44 1.35
C TRP A 62 6.37 -1.94 2.28
N THR A 63 6.49 -3.18 2.75
CA THR A 63 5.48 -3.85 3.59
C THR A 63 5.93 -4.02 5.03
N GLU A 64 7.24 -4.02 5.28
CA GLU A 64 7.79 -4.04 6.63
C GLU A 64 9.18 -3.39 6.63
N ILE A 65 9.52 -2.71 7.73
CA ILE A 65 10.82 -2.04 7.91
C ILE A 65 11.29 -2.23 9.35
N VAL A 66 12.54 -2.62 9.52
CA VAL A 66 13.21 -2.78 10.82
C VAL A 66 14.48 -1.95 10.86
N GLU A 67 15.02 -1.73 12.07
CA GLU A 67 16.34 -1.13 12.25
C GLU A 67 17.42 -2.23 12.23
N THR A 68 18.42 -2.12 11.36
CA THR A 68 19.50 -3.11 11.21
C THR A 68 20.55 -3.10 12.31
N GLY A 69 20.42 -2.21 13.31
CA GLY A 69 21.35 -2.10 14.44
C GLY A 69 21.59 -3.42 15.20
N GLU A 70 20.70 -4.40 15.06
CA GLU A 70 20.83 -5.74 15.66
C GLU A 70 21.05 -6.88 14.65
N GLY A 71 21.01 -6.62 13.34
CA GLY A 71 21.17 -7.64 12.29
C GLY A 71 20.10 -8.74 12.29
N ASP A 72 19.04 -8.58 13.09
CA ASP A 72 17.96 -9.54 13.22
C ASP A 72 16.87 -9.29 12.17
N VAL A 73 16.86 -10.11 11.12
CA VAL A 73 15.82 -10.10 10.09
C VAL A 73 14.61 -10.95 10.45
N THR A 74 14.56 -11.58 11.63
CA THR A 74 13.46 -12.47 12.03
C THR A 74 12.13 -11.71 12.11
N ALA A 75 12.17 -10.43 12.48
CA ALA A 75 11.00 -9.55 12.48
C ALA A 75 10.41 -9.32 11.06
N LEU A 76 11.20 -9.50 10.00
CA LEU A 76 10.76 -9.39 8.61
C LEU A 76 10.10 -10.67 8.08
N GLN A 77 10.31 -11.82 8.74
CA GLN A 77 9.85 -13.12 8.25
C GLN A 77 8.33 -13.20 8.02
N PRO A 78 7.46 -12.65 8.89
CA PRO A 78 6.01 -12.65 8.65
C PRO A 78 5.62 -11.94 7.35
N ALA A 79 6.29 -10.83 7.01
CA ALA A 79 6.04 -10.10 5.77
C ALA A 79 6.51 -10.90 4.54
N ILE A 80 7.68 -11.53 4.64
CA ILE A 80 8.24 -12.39 3.58
C ILE A 80 7.29 -13.57 3.31
N ASP A 81 6.82 -14.25 4.36
CA ASP A 81 5.92 -15.41 4.23
C ASP A 81 4.57 -15.00 3.61
N SER A 82 4.03 -13.85 4.02
CA SER A 82 2.77 -13.31 3.50
C SER A 82 2.88 -12.97 2.01
N LEU A 83 3.99 -12.35 1.59
CA LEU A 83 4.26 -12.05 0.18
C LEU A 83 4.51 -13.31 -0.65
N SER A 84 5.22 -14.29 -0.09
CA SER A 84 5.48 -15.59 -0.72
C SER A 84 4.20 -16.37 -0.99
N ALA A 85 3.22 -16.32 -0.06
CA ALA A 85 1.90 -16.92 -0.25
C ALA A 85 1.12 -16.31 -1.44
N LEU A 86 1.44 -15.06 -1.80
CA LEU A 86 0.88 -14.36 -2.97
C LEU A 86 1.72 -14.59 -4.26
N GLY A 87 2.83 -15.33 -4.16
CA GLY A 87 3.72 -15.62 -5.28
C GLY A 87 4.89 -14.65 -5.45
N TYR A 88 5.07 -13.69 -4.54
CA TYR A 88 6.20 -12.76 -4.59
C TYR A 88 7.38 -13.31 -3.80
N GLN A 89 8.50 -13.56 -4.50
CA GLN A 89 9.76 -13.90 -3.85
C GLN A 89 10.49 -12.62 -3.47
N THR A 90 10.36 -12.22 -2.21
CA THR A 90 11.03 -11.04 -1.65
C THR A 90 12.09 -11.45 -0.65
N LEU A 91 13.16 -10.67 -0.59
CA LEU A 91 14.21 -10.79 0.42
C LEU A 91 14.36 -9.43 1.11
N PRO A 92 14.86 -9.40 2.36
CA PRO A 92 15.30 -8.14 2.96
C PRO A 92 16.31 -7.46 2.06
N TRP A 93 16.09 -6.17 1.81
CA TRP A 93 17.01 -5.36 1.00
C TRP A 93 17.13 -3.96 1.57
N ASP A 94 18.29 -3.37 1.32
CA ASP A 94 18.68 -2.07 1.85
C ASP A 94 17.96 -0.94 1.06
N PRO A 95 17.16 -0.09 1.72
CA PRO A 95 16.56 1.12 1.15
C PRO A 95 17.55 2.06 0.45
N ALA A 96 18.83 2.08 0.85
CA ALA A 96 19.88 2.85 0.18
C ALA A 96 20.14 2.38 -1.26
N CYS A 97 19.72 1.15 -1.61
CA CYS A 97 19.80 0.61 -2.96
C CYS A 97 18.77 1.18 -3.94
N GLN A 98 17.83 2.01 -3.47
CA GLN A 98 16.95 2.81 -4.31
C GLN A 98 17.19 4.29 -4.02
N SER A 99 17.49 5.07 -5.05
CA SER A 99 17.80 6.50 -4.92
C SER A 99 16.76 7.25 -4.08
N GLY A 100 17.20 7.92 -3.01
CA GLY A 100 16.36 8.77 -2.15
C GLY A 100 15.40 8.02 -1.20
N THR A 101 15.46 6.69 -1.17
CA THR A 101 14.50 5.89 -0.39
C THR A 101 14.89 5.77 1.08
N GLU A 102 16.18 5.60 1.38
CA GLU A 102 16.71 5.59 2.75
C GLU A 102 16.28 6.85 3.54
N GLU A 103 16.53 8.05 3.01
CA GLU A 103 16.16 9.32 3.65
C GLU A 103 14.65 9.39 3.95
N LYS A 104 13.82 8.89 3.03
CA LYS A 104 12.37 8.89 3.18
C LYS A 104 11.91 7.90 4.24
N LEU A 105 12.47 6.69 4.27
CA LEU A 105 12.10 5.66 5.25
C LEU A 105 12.63 6.02 6.64
N ALA A 106 13.87 6.48 6.75
CA ALA A 106 14.45 6.98 8.00
C ALA A 106 13.62 8.14 8.57
N GLY A 107 13.16 9.08 7.74
CA GLY A 107 12.28 10.16 8.17
C GLY A 107 10.89 9.70 8.65
N LEU A 108 10.40 8.56 8.14
CA LEU A 108 9.11 7.98 8.51
C LEU A 108 9.19 7.16 9.80
N THR A 109 10.20 6.29 9.90
CA THR A 109 10.33 5.31 10.99
C THR A 109 11.17 5.81 12.16
N GLY A 110 12.06 6.77 11.91
CA GLY A 110 13.08 7.21 12.86
C GLY A 110 14.31 6.29 12.96
N PHE A 111 14.41 5.28 12.08
CA PHE A 111 15.56 4.36 12.06
C PHE A 111 16.78 5.01 11.41
N ALA A 112 17.95 4.77 12.00
CA ALA A 112 19.21 5.29 11.46
C ALA A 112 19.73 4.46 10.26
N ASP A 113 19.44 3.17 10.28
CA ASP A 113 19.83 2.19 9.25
C ASP A 113 18.60 1.29 9.04
N PRO A 114 17.70 1.65 8.11
CA PRO A 114 16.50 0.87 7.85
C PRO A 114 16.82 -0.33 6.96
N LEU A 115 16.22 -1.49 7.24
CA LEU A 115 16.18 -2.63 6.33
C LEU A 115 14.73 -3.03 6.15
N GLY A 116 14.31 -3.26 4.90
CA GLY A 116 12.90 -3.50 4.62
C GLY A 116 12.64 -4.69 3.72
N VAL A 117 11.37 -5.07 3.67
CA VAL A 117 10.82 -5.99 2.68
C VAL A 117 9.85 -5.19 1.83
N GLY A 118 9.97 -5.32 0.51
CA GLY A 118 9.09 -4.64 -0.43
C GLY A 118 9.00 -5.34 -1.77
N VAL A 119 7.94 -5.05 -2.51
CA VAL A 119 7.70 -5.58 -3.85
C VAL A 119 7.99 -4.48 -4.88
N VAL A 120 8.77 -4.82 -5.90
CA VAL A 120 9.25 -3.89 -6.92
C VAL A 120 8.37 -3.96 -8.17
N PHE A 121 7.94 -2.80 -8.66
CA PHE A 121 7.08 -2.66 -9.84
C PHE A 121 7.64 -1.64 -10.83
N ALA A 122 7.49 -1.92 -12.13
CA ALA A 122 7.93 -1.00 -13.18
C ALA A 122 7.07 0.28 -13.25
N THR A 123 5.81 0.23 -12.81
CA THR A 123 4.85 1.32 -12.99
C THR A 123 4.16 1.71 -11.69
N ALA A 124 3.77 2.99 -11.58
CA ALA A 124 2.97 3.49 -10.48
C ALA A 124 1.58 2.83 -10.40
N GLN A 125 1.04 2.42 -11.56
CA GLN A 125 -0.25 1.74 -11.64
C GLN A 125 -0.19 0.37 -10.97
N ASP A 126 0.86 -0.41 -11.25
CA ASP A 126 1.05 -1.73 -10.65
C ASP A 126 1.31 -1.63 -9.15
N ALA A 127 2.15 -0.67 -8.73
CA ALA A 127 2.40 -0.40 -7.31
C ALA A 127 1.11 0.02 -6.57
N GLY A 128 0.31 0.90 -7.16
CA GLY A 128 -0.97 1.33 -6.59
C GLY A 128 -2.02 0.22 -6.56
N MET A 129 -2.03 -0.66 -7.57
CA MET A 129 -2.88 -1.85 -7.59
C MET A 129 -2.49 -2.82 -6.49
N PHE A 130 -1.19 -3.09 -6.32
CA PHE A 130 -0.69 -3.91 -5.23
C PHE A 130 -1.06 -3.32 -3.87
N ASP A 131 -0.82 -2.02 -3.65
CA ASP A 131 -1.15 -1.31 -2.41
C ASP A 131 -2.64 -1.41 -2.06
N THR A 132 -3.51 -1.31 -3.08
CA THR A 132 -4.97 -1.46 -2.90
C THR A 132 -5.36 -2.90 -2.56
N LEU A 133 -4.72 -3.91 -3.17
CA LEU A 133 -5.03 -5.32 -2.92
C LEU A 133 -4.45 -5.84 -1.61
N TYR A 134 -3.31 -5.29 -1.16
CA TYR A 134 -2.57 -5.69 0.03
C TYR A 134 -2.93 -4.84 1.28
N GLU A 135 -4.10 -4.21 1.25
CA GLU A 135 -4.56 -3.16 2.18
C GLU A 135 -4.14 -3.38 3.65
N GLY A 136 -3.66 -2.31 4.28
CA GLY A 136 -3.37 -2.27 5.73
C GLY A 136 -1.99 -2.80 6.14
N SER A 137 -1.19 -3.28 5.19
CA SER A 137 0.17 -3.79 5.45
C SER A 137 1.27 -3.03 4.69
N THR A 138 0.92 -1.99 3.93
CA THR A 138 1.91 -1.11 3.29
C THR A 138 2.42 -0.06 4.28
N VAL A 139 3.75 0.03 4.41
CA VAL A 139 4.44 1.07 5.17
C VAL A 139 4.60 2.34 4.33
N SER A 140 5.07 2.20 3.08
CA SER A 140 5.30 3.33 2.18
C SER A 140 5.48 2.86 0.73
N VAL A 141 5.17 3.74 -0.21
CA VAL A 141 5.53 3.58 -1.62
C VAL A 141 6.64 4.58 -1.97
N THR A 142 7.72 4.10 -2.58
CA THR A 142 8.87 4.93 -3.02
C THR A 142 9.14 4.73 -4.51
N GLU A 143 9.71 5.76 -5.13
CA GLU A 143 10.10 5.77 -6.53
C GLU A 143 11.58 6.14 -6.62
N GLY A 144 12.32 5.49 -7.51
CA GLY A 144 13.74 5.76 -7.71
C GLY A 144 14.41 4.72 -8.60
N THR A 145 15.70 4.89 -8.83
CA THR A 145 16.54 3.98 -9.62
C THR A 145 17.39 3.10 -8.72
N TYR A 146 17.76 1.91 -9.20
CA TYR A 146 18.63 0.99 -8.46
C TYR A 146 20.08 1.51 -8.45
N THR A 147 20.73 1.46 -7.29
CA THR A 147 22.08 2.04 -7.07
C THR A 147 23.12 1.02 -6.58
N CYS A 148 22.69 -0.14 -6.09
CA CYS A 148 23.58 -1.15 -5.50
C CYS A 148 24.14 -2.17 -6.51
N GLY A 149 23.89 -1.98 -7.81
CA GLY A 149 24.41 -2.83 -8.88
C GLY A 149 25.28 -2.04 -9.84
N ALA A 150 26.49 -2.56 -10.07
CA ALA A 150 27.34 -2.28 -11.22
C ALA A 150 27.75 -3.61 -11.85
#